data_AF-J7IZ49-F1
#
_entry.id   AF-J7IZ49-F1
#
_cell.length_a   1.000
_cell.length_b   1.000
_cell.length_c   1.000
_cell.angle_alpha   90.00
_cell.angle_beta   90.00
_cell.angle_gamma   90.00
#
_symmetry.space_group_name_H-M   'P 1'
#
loop_
_entity.id
_entity.type
_entity.pdbx_description
1 polymer ?
#
loop_
_entity_poly.entity_id
_entity_poly.type
_entity_poly.pdbx_seq_one_letter_code
_entity_poly.pdbx_strand_id
1 'polypeptide(L)' 'MDKKTNHEEMDKMPIPQKKEETTFTDFINKNKELLYKIAKSNTVINESGLTVIPKDDPWRDEEEWDKMYEDLKKK' A
#
# COMPACT_ATOMS: atom_id res chain seq x y z
N MET A 1 21.71 -28.85 -44.24
CA MET A 1 22.59 -28.13 -43.29
C MET A 1 21.67 -27.29 -42.44
N ASP A 2 21.10 -27.95 -41.44
CA ASP A 2 19.99 -27.40 -40.66
C ASP A 2 20.56 -26.78 -39.39
N LYS A 3 20.29 -25.48 -39.26
CA LYS A 3 20.78 -24.62 -38.19
C LYS A 3 20.22 -25.15 -36.86
N LYS A 4 21.12 -25.59 -35.97
CA LYS A 4 20.81 -25.85 -34.56
C LYS A 4 20.40 -24.53 -33.91
N THR A 5 19.13 -24.36 -33.60
CA THR A 5 18.65 -23.32 -32.70
C THR A 5 18.95 -23.77 -31.27
N ASN A 6 19.94 -23.11 -30.67
CA ASN A 6 20.12 -23.07 -29.23
C ASN A 6 18.85 -22.45 -28.63
N HIS A 7 18.00 -23.25 -27.99
CA HIS A 7 17.08 -22.72 -27.00
C HIS A 7 17.65 -23.10 -25.64
N GLU A 8 18.47 -22.18 -25.14
CA GLU A 8 18.99 -22.18 -23.79
C GLU A 8 17.86 -22.42 -22.81
N GLU A 9 18.14 -23.26 -21.82
CA GLU A 9 17.40 -23.47 -20.59
C GLU A 9 17.13 -22.12 -19.92
N MET A 10 16.06 -21.45 -20.33
CA MET A 10 15.58 -20.26 -19.64
C MET A 10 14.89 -20.71 -18.35
N ASP A 11 15.65 -20.58 -17.27
CA ASP A 11 15.19 -20.30 -15.91
C ASP A 11 13.84 -20.92 -15.55
N LYS A 12 13.89 -22.15 -15.04
CA LYS A 12 12.91 -22.60 -14.06
C LYS A 12 13.06 -21.73 -12.81
N MET A 13 12.52 -20.51 -12.83
CA MET A 13 12.28 -19.77 -11.61
C MET A 13 11.48 -20.71 -10.68
N PRO A 14 11.98 -21.02 -9.47
CA PRO A 14 11.27 -21.90 -8.57
C PRO A 14 9.90 -21.28 -8.30
N ILE A 15 8.84 -22.01 -8.67
CA ILE A 15 7.47 -21.64 -8.34
C ILE A 15 7.45 -21.46 -6.82
N PRO A 16 7.09 -20.27 -6.29
CA PRO A 16 7.03 -20.05 -4.86
C PRO A 16 6.14 -21.13 -4.26
N GLN A 17 6.71 -21.95 -3.37
CA GLN A 17 5.93 -22.88 -2.56
C GLN A 17 4.83 -22.05 -1.89
N LYS A 18 3.58 -22.47 -2.04
CA LYS A 18 2.41 -21.79 -1.46
C LYS A 18 2.70 -21.54 0.01
N LYS A 19 3.08 -20.31 0.34
CA LYS A 19 3.22 -19.84 1.72
C LYS A 19 1.84 -20.05 2.32
N GLU A 20 1.80 -20.71 3.48
CA GLU A 20 0.60 -20.88 4.29
C GLU A 20 -0.24 -19.61 4.17
N GLU A 21 -1.51 -19.73 3.78
CA GLU A 21 -2.42 -18.59 3.62
C GLU A 21 -2.71 -17.99 5.01
N THR A 22 -1.74 -17.27 5.57
CA THR A 22 -1.98 -16.42 6.73
C THR A 22 -2.94 -15.36 6.27
N THR A 23 -4.14 -15.35 6.84
CA THR A 23 -5.12 -14.34 6.45
C THR A 23 -4.58 -12.96 6.76
N PHE A 24 -5.00 -11.95 5.99
CA PHE A 24 -4.61 -10.56 6.24
C PHE A 24 -4.86 -10.17 7.71
N THR A 25 -5.97 -10.66 8.29
CA THR A 25 -6.31 -10.51 9.70
C THR A 25 -5.22 -11.03 10.63
N ASP A 26 -4.69 -12.23 10.38
CA ASP A 26 -3.62 -12.82 11.20
C ASP A 26 -2.34 -12.00 11.12
N PHE A 27 -2.00 -11.50 9.92
CA PHE A 27 -0.85 -10.63 9.73
C PHE A 27 -0.99 -9.32 10.50
N ILE A 28 -2.15 -8.66 10.42
CA ILE A 28 -2.42 -7.42 11.15
C ILE A 28 -2.36 -7.65 12.66
N ASN A 29 -2.97 -8.73 13.14
CA ASN A 29 -2.97 -9.07 14.57
C ASN A 29 -1.55 -9.34 15.08
N LYS A 30 -0.75 -10.10 14.33
CA LYS A 30 0.63 -10.43 14.69
C LYS A 30 1.55 -9.21 14.71
N ASN A 31 1.31 -8.24 13.82
CA ASN A 31 2.19 -7.06 13.64
C ASN A 31 1.57 -5.76 14.17
N LYS A 32 0.50 -5.84 14.96
CA LYS A 32 -0.32 -4.69 15.37
C LYS A 32 0.50 -3.54 15.97
N GLU A 33 1.42 -3.86 16.89
CA GLU A 33 2.25 -2.85 17.55
C GLU A 33 3.24 -2.17 16.60
N LEU A 34 3.86 -2.96 15.72
CA LEU A 34 4.78 -2.45 14.70
C LEU A 34 4.05 -1.51 13.74
N LEU A 35 2.89 -1.94 13.24
CA LEU A 35 2.04 -1.13 12.35
C LEU A 35 1.60 0.16 13.03
N TYR A 36 1.17 0.09 14.30
CA TYR A 36 0.78 1.27 15.06
C TYR A 36 1.96 2.24 15.26
N LYS A 37 3.16 1.71 15.56
CA LYS A 37 4.36 2.54 15.71
C LYS A 37 4.72 3.25 14.42
N ILE A 38 4.66 2.56 13.29
CA ILE A 38 4.92 3.15 11.96
C ILE A 38 3.87 4.22 11.65
N ALA A 39 2.58 3.89 11.81
CA ALA A 39 1.50 4.84 11.59
C ALA A 39 1.66 6.09 12.46
N LYS A 40 1.95 5.94 13.75
CA LYS A 40 2.19 7.05 14.67
C LYS A 40 3.40 7.89 14.27
N SER A 41 4.48 7.26 13.79
CA SER A 41 5.69 7.98 13.35
C SER A 41 5.45 8.79 12.08
N ASN A 42 4.56 8.32 11.20
CA ASN A 42 4.18 9.00 9.97
C ASN A 42 3.06 10.05 10.20
N THR A 43 2.44 10.06 11.37
CA THR A 43 1.36 10.99 11.70
C THR A 43 1.94 12.30 12.20
N VAL A 44 1.55 13.41 11.58
CA VAL A 44 1.95 14.75 12.00
C VAL A 44 1.19 15.16 13.28
N ILE A 45 1.93 15.60 14.30
CA ILE A 45 1.40 16.04 15.59
C ILE A 45 1.88 17.47 15.85
N ASN A 46 0.96 18.34 16.29
CA ASN A 46 1.29 19.74 16.63
C ASN A 46 1.89 19.88 18.04
N GLU A 47 2.30 21.09 18.41
CA GLU A 47 2.89 21.39 19.73
C GLU A 47 1.96 21.08 20.91
N SER A 48 0.65 21.06 20.68
CA SER A 48 -0.36 20.70 21.68
C SER A 48 -0.57 19.18 21.79
N GLY A 49 0.16 18.37 21.03
CA GLY A 49 0.02 16.91 21.03
C GLY A 49 -1.18 16.38 20.23
N LEU A 50 -1.79 17.22 19.38
CA LEU A 50 -2.93 16.84 18.55
C LEU A 50 -2.47 16.41 17.16
N THR A 51 -3.07 15.34 16.63
CA THR A 51 -2.90 14.94 15.23
C THR A 51 -3.50 16.00 14.32
N VAL A 52 -2.71 16.50 13.36
CA VAL A 52 -3.15 17.56 12.45
C VAL A 52 -2.76 17.24 11.01
N ILE A 53 -3.57 17.74 10.07
CA ILE A 53 -3.22 17.78 8.64
C ILE A 53 -2.57 19.14 8.38
N PRO A 54 -1.28 19.20 8.02
CA PRO A 54 -0.57 20.45 7.82
C PRO A 54 -1.13 21.25 6.64
N LYS A 55 -0.85 22.56 6.57
CA LYS A 55 -1.47 23.45 5.57
C LYS A 55 -0.95 23.21 4.15
N ASP A 56 0.28 22.74 4.07
CA ASP A 56 1.04 22.37 2.87
C ASP A 56 0.86 20.89 2.48
N ASP A 57 -0.09 20.19 3.10
CA ASP A 57 -0.39 18.80 2.76
C ASP A 57 -0.96 18.71 1.32
N PRO A 58 -0.35 17.94 0.42
CA PRO A 58 -0.81 17.81 -0.97
C PRO A 58 -2.27 17.35 -1.09
N TRP A 59 -2.77 16.58 -0.13
CA TRP A 59 -4.18 16.13 -0.15
C TRP A 59 -5.18 17.27 -0.02
N ARG A 60 -4.75 18.46 0.42
CA ARG A 60 -5.62 19.65 0.46
C ARG A 60 -5.89 20.26 -0.91
N ASP A 61 -5.02 19.99 -1.88
CA ASP A 61 -5.12 20.52 -3.24
C ASP A 61 -5.80 19.52 -4.20
N GLU A 62 -6.12 18.31 -3.74
CA GLU A 62 -6.80 17.26 -4.51
C GLU A 62 -8.33 17.53 -4.55
N GLU A 63 -8.83 18.00 -5.70
CA GLU A 63 -10.25 18.29 -5.91
C GLU A 63 -11.09 17.05 -6.28
N GLU A 64 -10.46 15.90 -6.54
CA GLU A 64 -11.12 14.69 -7.04
C GLU A 64 -12.21 14.20 -6.08
N TRP A 65 -11.93 14.26 -4.77
CA TRP A 65 -12.85 13.81 -3.73
C TRP A 65 -14.03 14.76 -3.55
N ASP A 66 -13.79 16.07 -3.66
CA ASP A 66 -14.84 17.09 -3.61
C ASP A 66 -15.82 16.93 -4.78
N LYS A 67 -15.28 16.72 -5.99
CA LYS A 67 -16.09 16.46 -7.19
C LYS A 67 -16.94 15.19 -7.04
N MET A 68 -16.34 14.09 -6.59
CA MET A 68 -17.05 12.83 -6.35
C MET A 68 -18.19 12.99 -5.34
N TYR A 69 -17.97 13.75 -4.26
CA TYR A 69 -18.99 13.98 -3.23
C TYR A 69 -20.16 14.82 -3.75
N GLU A 70 -19.89 15.89 -4.51
CA GLU A 70 -20.93 16.71 -5.12
C GLU A 70 -21.77 15.93 -6.14
N ASP A 71 -21.16 15.03 -6.89
CA ASP A 71 -21.87 14.14 -7.81
C ASP A 71 -22.76 13.13 -7.08
N LEU A 72 -22.34 12.62 -5.92
CA LEU A 72 -23.17 11.77 -5.07
C LEU A 72 -24.37 12.51 -4.49
N LYS A 73 -24.23 13.79 -4.13
CA LYS A 73 -25.32 14.62 -3.59
C LYS A 73 -26.38 14.99 -4.60
N LYS A 74 -26.01 15.11 -5.87
CA LYS A 74 -26.92 15.47 -6.97
C LYS A 74 -27.77 14.29 -7.46
N LYS A 75 -27.58 13.11 -6.87
CA LYS A 75 -28.24 11.86 -7.23
C LYS A 75 -29.37 11.53 -6.27
#